data_AF-A0A3C0HF42-F1
#
_entry.id   AF-A0A3C0HF42-F1
#
_cell.length_a   1.000
_cell.length_b   1.000
_cell.length_c   1.000
_cell.angle_alpha   90.00
_cell.angle_beta   90.00
_cell.angle_gamma   90.00
#
_symmetry.space_group_name_H-M   'P 1'
#
loop_
_entity.id
_entity.type
_entity.pdbx_description
1 polymer ?
#
loop_
_entity_poly.entity_id
_entity_poly.type
_entity_poly.pdbx_seq_one_letter_code
_entity_poly.pdbx_strand_id
1 'polypeptide(L)'
;MLHLFKNVYVATDNIIDVGFDRVVVSFEHGHDTLEDLKKIMGGELIAFAQDWSKLVGSKNTTFLNTADIFDKLGDHCDKTGKRVMIYCDDKAFKTIMALWFHTVFNNITTKAAVDLLESMVFKYDVFGQARFASNNGNTDVKHSINIEGFDKVFSSANKPSAAVRKKFLSENKSALSLEYLLATYLANGKMKKELKTVMQILVKKDLEKYLGELKETFFSHILTQRFMSKLNLNKTYDFTNYNEILSDDSEYPTVFMSPLIWKMPFLAKPTSGKNIQFNNITNKDIQSFGKFANIIGTTWEEGKQLEFVNADISKLDFIEYIQGEGMTDEQLDNIIEVESSYDHEAGSFFSIDLETVNNYFIQAILDAHKAEDVEFLKQYSIV
;
A
#
# COMPACT_ATOMS: atom_id res chain seq x y z
N MET A 1 -5.13 10.27 2.15
CA MET A 1 -3.96 10.61 1.33
C MET A 1 -4.04 9.75 0.10
N LEU A 2 -3.59 10.26 -1.03
CA LEU A 2 -3.56 9.54 -2.30
C LEU A 2 -2.11 9.33 -2.70
N HIS A 3 -1.72 8.09 -2.94
CA HIS A 3 -0.39 7.75 -3.45
C HIS A 3 -0.27 8.15 -4.92
N LEU A 4 0.84 8.79 -5.29
CA LEU A 4 1.15 9.09 -6.70
C LEU A 4 2.21 8.11 -7.22
N PHE A 5 3.41 8.16 -6.65
CA PHE A 5 4.56 7.31 -7.02
C PHE A 5 5.64 7.41 -5.92
N LYS A 6 6.59 6.46 -5.88
CA LYS A 6 7.61 6.36 -4.83
C LYS A 6 6.95 6.52 -3.44
N ASN A 7 7.44 7.44 -2.62
CA ASN A 7 6.82 7.83 -1.36
C ASN A 7 6.20 9.24 -1.42
N VAL A 8 5.71 9.67 -2.58
CA VAL A 8 5.04 10.95 -2.80
C VAL A 8 3.53 10.75 -2.76
N TYR A 9 2.86 11.56 -1.94
CA TYR A 9 1.41 11.50 -1.71
C TYR A 9 0.78 12.88 -1.79
N VAL A 10 -0.53 12.93 -2.08
CA VAL A 10 -1.35 14.15 -2.04
C VAL A 10 -2.41 14.03 -0.95
N ALA A 11 -2.68 15.11 -0.23
CA ALA A 11 -3.70 15.18 0.81
C ALA A 11 -4.32 16.58 0.88
N THR A 12 -5.52 16.67 1.43
CA THR A 12 -6.11 17.97 1.80
C THR A 12 -5.29 18.64 2.90
N ASP A 13 -5.25 19.97 2.87
CA ASP A 13 -4.59 20.85 3.83
C ASP A 13 -5.33 21.05 5.16
N ASN A 14 -6.53 20.49 5.35
CA ASN A 14 -7.27 20.64 6.62
C ASN A 14 -6.50 20.12 7.84
N ILE A 15 -5.70 19.07 7.65
CA ILE A 15 -4.84 18.50 8.68
C ILE A 15 -3.46 18.26 8.07
N ILE A 16 -2.53 19.13 8.43
CA ILE A 16 -1.13 19.04 8.03
C ILE A 16 -0.37 18.32 9.13
N ASP A 17 0.01 17.06 8.87
CA ASP A 17 0.96 16.35 9.71
C ASP A 17 2.37 16.83 9.40
N VAL A 18 2.96 17.53 10.37
CA VAL A 18 4.30 18.11 10.29
C VAL A 18 5.43 17.12 10.57
N GLY A 19 5.10 15.88 10.94
CA GLY A 19 6.05 14.77 11.03
C GLY A 19 6.54 14.28 9.67
N PHE A 20 5.84 14.61 8.58
CA PHE A 20 6.26 14.29 7.21
C PHE A 20 7.00 15.45 6.55
N ASP A 21 7.92 15.09 5.65
CA ASP A 21 8.46 16.04 4.69
C ASP A 21 7.31 16.47 3.77
N ARG A 22 7.20 17.75 3.45
CA ARG A 22 5.95 18.27 2.88
C ARG A 22 6.11 19.47 1.96
N VAL A 23 5.19 19.54 1.00
CA VAL A 23 4.88 20.73 0.21
C VAL A 23 3.46 21.17 0.59
N VAL A 24 3.25 22.48 0.81
CA VAL A 24 1.91 23.01 1.14
C VAL A 24 1.45 23.99 0.06
N VAL A 25 0.29 23.74 -0.53
CA VAL A 25 -0.33 24.57 -1.57
C VAL A 25 -1.73 24.96 -1.13
N SER A 26 -1.83 26.01 -0.32
CA SER A 26 -3.09 26.41 0.30
C SER A 26 -3.17 27.91 0.45
N PHE A 27 -4.34 28.47 0.14
CA PHE A 27 -4.61 29.89 0.40
C PHE A 27 -4.56 30.22 1.90
N GLU A 28 -5.05 29.32 2.75
CA GLU A 28 -5.22 29.52 4.20
C GLU A 28 -4.06 28.98 5.04
N HIS A 29 -3.37 27.94 4.55
CA HIS A 29 -2.36 27.18 5.30
C HIS A 29 -0.97 27.23 4.63
N GLY A 30 0.08 26.91 5.40
CA GLY A 30 1.46 26.76 4.87
C GLY A 30 2.46 27.81 5.34
N HIS A 31 2.23 28.45 6.49
CA HIS A 31 3.20 29.37 7.07
C HIS A 31 4.49 28.67 7.51
N ASP A 32 5.62 29.35 7.31
CA ASP A 32 6.90 28.88 7.83
C ASP A 32 6.87 28.86 9.37
N THR A 33 7.26 27.73 9.95
CA THR A 33 7.25 27.56 11.41
C THR A 33 8.47 28.22 12.04
N LEU A 34 8.36 28.65 13.30
CA LEU A 34 9.51 29.17 14.04
C LEU A 34 10.68 28.16 14.01
N GLU A 35 11.91 28.65 13.89
CA GLU A 35 13.13 27.81 13.77
C GLU A 35 13.28 26.80 14.91
N ASP A 36 12.88 27.14 16.12
CA ASP A 36 12.94 26.23 17.27
C ASP A 36 11.89 25.10 17.18
N LEU A 37 10.76 25.33 16.50
CA LEU A 37 9.81 24.27 16.18
C LEU A 37 10.35 23.34 15.09
N LYS A 38 11.06 23.88 14.08
CA LYS A 38 11.70 23.06 13.03
C LYS A 38 12.70 22.04 13.60
N LYS A 39 13.40 22.39 14.69
CA LYS A 39 14.36 21.50 15.37
C LYS A 39 13.73 20.29 16.06
N ILE A 40 12.45 20.37 16.41
CA ILE A 40 11.71 19.30 17.11
C ILE A 40 10.69 18.59 16.20
N MET A 41 10.41 19.15 15.02
CA MET A 41 9.52 18.56 14.03
C MET A 41 10.27 17.47 13.25
N GLY A 42 9.63 16.31 13.06
CA GLY A 42 10.24 15.16 12.36
C GLY A 42 10.38 15.33 10.84
N GLY A 43 9.62 16.26 10.25
CA GLY A 43 9.51 16.47 8.81
C GLY A 43 9.88 17.87 8.33
N GLU A 44 10.49 17.94 7.14
CA GLU A 44 10.95 19.16 6.47
C GLU A 44 9.83 19.86 5.66
N LEU A 45 9.69 21.18 5.78
CA LEU A 45 8.86 21.96 4.84
C LEU A 45 9.69 22.26 3.58
N ILE A 46 9.53 21.44 2.55
CA ILE A 46 10.30 21.52 1.29
C ILE A 46 9.92 22.77 0.50
N ALA A 47 8.63 23.07 0.42
CA ALA A 47 8.11 24.24 -0.28
C ALA A 47 6.73 24.63 0.23
N PHE A 48 6.36 25.89 0.09
CA PHE A 48 4.99 26.34 0.31
C PHE A 48 4.59 27.43 -0.70
N ALA A 49 3.31 27.48 -1.06
CA ALA A 49 2.73 28.66 -1.68
C ALA A 49 1.21 28.71 -1.50
N GLN A 50 0.65 29.89 -1.74
CA GLN A 50 -0.80 30.11 -1.69
C GLN A 50 -1.57 29.61 -2.91
N ASP A 51 -0.86 29.32 -4.02
CA ASP A 51 -1.47 28.87 -5.26
C ASP A 51 -0.44 28.04 -6.04
N TRP A 52 -0.91 27.02 -6.78
CA TRP A 52 -0.07 26.14 -7.57
C TRP A 52 0.82 26.90 -8.58
N SER A 53 0.30 27.97 -9.19
CA SER A 53 1.04 28.82 -10.13
C SER A 53 2.21 29.58 -9.50
N LYS A 54 2.23 29.71 -8.16
CA LYS A 54 3.34 30.34 -7.42
C LYS A 54 4.44 29.34 -7.05
N LEU A 55 4.17 28.03 -7.12
CA LEU A 55 5.18 26.97 -6.94
C LEU A 55 5.85 26.58 -8.26
N VAL A 56 5.10 26.63 -9.36
CA VAL A 56 5.50 26.10 -10.66
C VAL A 56 5.42 27.20 -11.72
N GLY A 57 6.55 27.53 -12.37
CA GLY A 57 6.57 28.60 -13.37
C GLY A 57 7.96 29.09 -13.79
N SER A 58 8.04 30.32 -14.30
CA SER A 58 9.29 30.93 -14.77
C SER A 58 9.75 32.09 -13.88
N LYS A 59 11.07 32.14 -13.66
CA LYS A 59 11.87 33.05 -12.80
C LYS A 59 11.29 33.26 -11.38
N ASN A 60 11.99 32.69 -10.41
CA ASN A 60 11.77 32.78 -8.96
C ASN A 60 10.70 31.86 -8.35
N THR A 61 10.21 30.85 -9.09
CA THR A 61 9.41 29.76 -8.52
C THR A 61 10.31 28.60 -8.07
N THR A 62 9.89 27.86 -7.05
CA THR A 62 10.64 26.71 -6.50
C THR A 62 10.83 25.59 -7.53
N PHE A 63 9.84 25.42 -8.42
CA PHE A 63 9.83 24.40 -9.45
C PHE A 63 9.66 25.03 -10.85
N LEU A 64 10.33 24.44 -11.84
CA LEU A 64 10.36 24.94 -13.21
C LEU A 64 9.08 24.60 -13.99
N ASN A 65 8.55 23.40 -13.77
CA ASN A 65 7.33 22.88 -14.36
C ASN A 65 6.78 21.73 -13.49
N THR A 66 5.65 21.15 -13.89
CA THR A 66 5.00 20.09 -13.11
C THR A 66 5.76 18.76 -13.13
N ALA A 67 6.51 18.44 -14.18
CA ALA A 67 7.38 17.28 -14.15
C ALA A 67 8.55 17.51 -13.18
N ASP A 68 9.12 18.72 -13.15
CA ASP A 68 10.22 19.09 -12.25
C ASP A 68 9.84 19.00 -10.76
N ILE A 69 8.60 19.32 -10.37
CA ILE A 69 8.15 19.08 -8.99
C ILE A 69 8.10 17.58 -8.69
N PHE A 70 7.50 16.76 -9.57
CA PHE A 70 7.46 15.33 -9.32
C PHE A 70 8.87 14.73 -9.28
N ASP A 71 9.75 15.04 -10.24
CA ASP A 71 11.13 14.57 -10.25
C ASP A 71 11.87 14.93 -8.95
N LYS A 72 11.85 16.20 -8.53
CA LYS A 72 12.54 16.64 -7.30
C LYS A 72 11.98 16.01 -6.03
N LEU A 73 10.65 15.86 -5.92
CA LEU A 73 10.06 15.19 -4.76
C LEU A 73 10.40 13.70 -4.77
N GLY A 74 10.48 13.08 -5.94
CA GLY A 74 10.96 11.71 -6.12
C GLY A 74 12.42 11.55 -5.69
N ASP A 75 13.30 12.43 -6.15
CA ASP A 75 14.73 12.46 -5.77
C ASP A 75 14.92 12.67 -4.27
N HIS A 76 14.09 13.53 -3.66
CA HIS A 76 14.10 13.73 -2.21
C HIS A 76 13.71 12.46 -1.46
N CYS A 77 12.69 11.73 -1.92
CA CYS A 77 12.31 10.42 -1.36
C CYS A 77 13.47 9.43 -1.45
N ASP A 78 14.15 9.35 -2.60
CA ASP A 78 15.27 8.43 -2.81
C ASP A 78 16.48 8.78 -1.92
N LYS A 79 16.77 10.07 -1.75
CA LYS A 79 17.87 10.57 -0.91
C LYS A 79 17.63 10.34 0.59
N THR A 80 16.41 10.54 1.05
CA THR A 80 16.09 10.54 2.49
C THR A 80 15.47 9.24 2.98
N GLY A 81 14.88 8.46 2.08
CA GLY A 81 14.02 7.32 2.41
C GLY A 81 12.69 7.71 3.07
N LYS A 82 12.40 9.02 3.20
CA LYS A 82 11.20 9.53 3.87
C LYS A 82 10.03 9.66 2.90
N ARG A 83 8.83 9.76 3.46
CA ARG A 83 7.61 10.10 2.72
C ARG A 83 7.50 11.60 2.55
N VAL A 84 7.00 12.02 1.39
CA VAL A 84 6.70 13.40 1.06
C VAL A 84 5.20 13.58 0.85
N MET A 85 4.62 14.54 1.56
CA MET A 85 3.21 14.89 1.51
C MET A 85 2.99 16.23 0.80
N ILE A 86 2.19 16.25 -0.27
CA ILE A 86 1.68 17.47 -0.88
C ILE A 86 0.31 17.76 -0.24
N TYR A 87 0.28 18.69 0.71
CA TYR A 87 -0.96 19.18 1.30
C TYR A 87 -1.51 20.33 0.46
N CYS A 88 -2.79 20.26 0.09
CA CYS A 88 -3.38 21.27 -0.79
C CYS A 88 -4.86 21.53 -0.52
N ASP A 89 -5.29 22.76 -0.83
CA ASP A 89 -6.72 23.08 -0.93
C ASP A 89 -7.37 22.40 -2.15
N ASP A 90 -8.70 22.42 -2.23
CA ASP A 90 -9.46 21.75 -3.30
C ASP A 90 -9.07 22.21 -4.72
N LYS A 91 -8.70 23.49 -4.88
CA LYS A 91 -8.32 24.05 -6.18
C LYS A 91 -6.96 23.51 -6.62
N ALA A 92 -5.98 23.55 -5.73
CA ALA A 92 -4.66 23.00 -5.98
C ALA A 92 -4.72 21.47 -6.15
N PHE A 93 -5.54 20.77 -5.36
CA PHE A 93 -5.76 19.34 -5.48
C PHE A 93 -6.22 18.94 -6.88
N LYS A 94 -7.29 19.55 -7.40
CA LYS A 94 -7.77 19.29 -8.78
C LYS A 94 -6.68 19.55 -9.83
N THR A 95 -5.90 20.61 -9.65
CA THR A 95 -4.82 20.97 -10.59
C THR A 95 -3.70 19.92 -10.58
N ILE A 96 -3.26 19.50 -9.39
CA ILE A 96 -2.22 18.48 -9.21
C ILE A 96 -2.65 17.16 -9.83
N MET A 97 -3.86 16.69 -9.52
CA MET A 97 -4.37 15.42 -10.01
C MET A 97 -4.56 15.43 -11.54
N ALA A 98 -5.02 16.55 -12.11
CA ALA A 98 -5.12 16.68 -13.56
C ALA A 98 -3.76 16.57 -14.25
N LEU A 99 -2.75 17.26 -13.73
CA LEU A 99 -1.40 17.24 -14.28
C LEU A 99 -0.72 15.88 -14.08
N TRP A 100 -0.98 15.23 -12.94
CA TRP A 100 -0.52 13.87 -12.65
C TRP A 100 -1.07 12.88 -13.67
N PHE A 101 -2.39 12.88 -13.91
CA PHE A 101 -3.02 11.97 -14.86
C PHE A 101 -2.52 12.19 -16.31
N HIS A 102 -2.32 13.44 -16.74
CA HIS A 102 -1.69 13.72 -18.05
C HIS A 102 -0.22 13.30 -18.12
N THR A 103 0.46 13.20 -16.98
CA THR A 103 1.85 12.74 -16.91
C THR A 103 1.92 11.21 -17.00
N VAL A 104 1.05 10.50 -16.28
CA VAL A 104 1.13 9.05 -16.16
C VAL A 104 0.47 8.33 -17.32
N PHE A 105 -0.77 8.69 -17.67
CA PHE A 105 -1.55 7.94 -18.65
C PHE A 105 -1.27 8.37 -20.08
N ASN A 106 -1.33 7.41 -21.01
CA ASN A 106 -1.10 7.69 -22.41
C ASN A 106 -2.37 8.24 -23.08
N ASN A 107 -3.52 7.61 -22.80
CA ASN A 107 -4.77 7.82 -23.54
C ASN A 107 -5.99 8.02 -22.63
N ILE A 108 -5.80 8.50 -21.40
CA ILE A 108 -6.93 8.70 -20.49
C ILE A 108 -7.91 9.75 -21.03
N THR A 109 -9.19 9.41 -21.06
CA THR A 109 -10.26 10.34 -21.45
C THR A 109 -10.64 11.23 -20.28
N THR A 110 -11.28 12.38 -20.53
CA THR A 110 -11.77 13.24 -19.43
C THR A 110 -12.74 12.50 -18.52
N LYS A 111 -13.61 11.65 -19.07
CA LYS A 111 -14.54 10.83 -18.27
C LYS A 111 -13.78 9.85 -17.37
N ALA A 112 -12.85 9.09 -17.95
CA ALA A 112 -12.02 8.14 -17.19
C ALA A 112 -11.19 8.83 -16.09
N ALA A 113 -10.70 10.05 -16.36
CA ALA A 113 -10.01 10.85 -15.35
C ALA A 113 -10.92 11.26 -14.19
N VAL A 114 -12.17 11.65 -14.49
CA VAL A 114 -13.18 11.98 -13.47
C VAL A 114 -13.51 10.75 -12.63
N ASP A 115 -13.86 9.63 -13.27
CA ASP A 115 -14.23 8.38 -12.59
C ASP A 115 -13.08 7.89 -11.68
N LEU A 116 -11.83 7.98 -12.16
CA LEU A 116 -10.65 7.64 -11.36
C LEU A 116 -10.47 8.56 -10.16
N LEU A 117 -10.61 9.89 -10.33
CA LEU A 117 -10.48 10.83 -9.22
C LEU A 117 -11.59 10.65 -8.18
N GLU A 118 -12.83 10.42 -8.62
CA GLU A 118 -13.96 10.11 -7.75
C GLU A 118 -13.69 8.87 -6.91
N SER A 119 -13.17 7.79 -7.51
CA SER A 119 -12.80 6.58 -6.76
C SER A 119 -11.72 6.84 -5.70
N MET A 120 -10.73 7.68 -6.03
CA MET A 120 -9.65 8.04 -5.12
C MET A 120 -10.16 8.87 -3.94
N VAL A 121 -10.99 9.89 -4.21
CA VAL A 121 -11.59 10.73 -3.15
C VAL A 121 -12.54 9.91 -2.28
N PHE A 122 -13.36 9.04 -2.88
CA PHE A 122 -14.26 8.17 -2.13
C PHE A 122 -13.48 7.24 -1.18
N LYS A 123 -12.39 6.62 -1.66
CA LYS A 123 -11.50 5.83 -0.80
C LYS A 123 -10.93 6.67 0.35
N TYR A 124 -10.50 7.90 0.06
CA TYR A 124 -10.01 8.81 1.09
C TYR A 124 -11.08 9.12 2.15
N ASP A 125 -12.33 9.34 1.73
CA ASP A 125 -13.42 9.63 2.64
C ASP A 125 -13.76 8.43 3.53
N VAL A 126 -13.76 7.21 2.97
CA VAL A 126 -14.08 5.98 3.71
C VAL A 126 -12.95 5.56 4.66
N PHE A 127 -11.72 5.48 4.18
CA PHE A 127 -10.60 4.88 4.94
C PHE A 127 -9.63 5.92 5.50
N GLY A 128 -9.53 7.09 4.86
CA GLY A 128 -8.57 8.13 5.19
C GLY A 128 -9.05 9.11 6.26
N GLN A 129 -10.35 9.23 6.51
CA GLN A 129 -10.89 10.15 7.52
C GLN A 129 -10.83 9.59 8.95
N ALA A 130 -10.85 8.26 9.12
CA ALA A 130 -10.85 7.62 10.45
C ALA A 130 -9.63 8.01 11.32
N ARG A 131 -8.48 8.32 10.69
CA ARG A 131 -7.28 8.80 11.39
C ARG A 131 -7.47 10.17 12.08
N PHE A 132 -8.55 10.88 11.76
CA PHE A 132 -8.90 12.16 12.36
C PHE A 132 -9.91 12.03 13.50
N ALA A 133 -10.59 10.87 13.62
CA ALA A 133 -11.57 10.62 14.67
C ALA A 133 -10.93 10.36 16.06
N SER A 134 -9.64 10.01 16.13
CA SER A 134 -8.93 9.72 17.39
C SER A 134 -8.36 10.95 18.10
N ASN A 135 -8.41 12.13 17.49
CA ASN A 135 -7.98 13.39 18.12
C ASN A 135 -9.17 14.07 18.80
N ASN A 136 -9.26 13.96 20.13
CA ASN A 136 -10.31 14.45 21.03
C ASN A 136 -10.52 15.99 21.08
N GLY A 137 -10.37 16.71 19.97
CA GLY A 137 -10.59 18.16 19.90
C GLY A 137 -11.02 18.69 18.55
N ASN A 138 -10.79 17.96 17.44
CA ASN A 138 -11.27 18.39 16.14
C ASN A 138 -12.64 17.74 15.87
N THR A 139 -13.70 18.55 15.89
CA THR A 139 -15.08 18.09 15.63
C THR A 139 -15.43 18.11 14.15
N ASP A 140 -14.57 18.69 13.31
CA ASP A 140 -14.76 18.70 11.86
C ASP A 140 -14.19 17.43 11.23
N VAL A 141 -14.95 16.36 11.39
CA VAL A 141 -14.68 15.03 10.82
C VAL A 141 -15.43 14.82 9.49
N LYS A 142 -16.00 15.87 8.90
CA LYS A 142 -16.90 15.77 7.73
C LYS A 142 -16.36 16.43 6.46
N HIS A 143 -15.08 16.75 6.42
CA HIS A 143 -14.51 17.35 5.23
C HIS A 143 -14.20 16.30 4.16
N SER A 144 -14.89 16.41 3.03
CA SER A 144 -14.58 15.70 1.78
C SER A 144 -13.93 16.66 0.78
N ILE A 145 -13.05 16.14 -0.06
CA ILE A 145 -12.33 16.94 -1.06
C ILE A 145 -13.29 17.34 -2.18
N ASN A 146 -13.46 18.65 -2.43
CA ASN A 146 -14.37 19.12 -3.47
C ASN A 146 -13.76 19.04 -4.88
N ILE A 147 -14.15 18.01 -5.60
CA ILE A 147 -13.73 17.77 -6.99
C ILE A 147 -14.70 18.31 -8.06
N GLU A 148 -15.70 19.12 -7.69
CA GLU A 148 -16.61 19.73 -8.67
C GLU A 148 -15.83 20.54 -9.72
N GLY A 149 -16.21 20.37 -10.99
CA GLY A 149 -15.56 21.01 -12.14
C GLY A 149 -14.20 20.42 -12.52
N PHE A 150 -13.81 19.25 -11.98
CA PHE A 150 -12.57 18.59 -12.34
C PHE A 150 -12.46 18.27 -13.83
N ASP A 151 -13.57 17.95 -14.51
CA ASP A 151 -13.63 17.74 -15.97
C ASP A 151 -13.05 18.92 -16.77
N LYS A 152 -13.40 20.16 -16.38
CA LYS A 152 -12.91 21.39 -16.99
C LYS A 152 -11.45 21.64 -16.64
N VAL A 153 -11.06 21.42 -15.38
CA VAL A 153 -9.66 21.55 -14.94
C VAL A 153 -8.77 20.56 -15.70
N PHE A 154 -9.18 19.29 -15.79
CA PHE A 154 -8.49 18.25 -16.52
C PHE A 154 -8.32 18.59 -18.00
N SER A 155 -9.40 19.03 -18.65
CA SER A 155 -9.38 19.35 -20.08
C SER A 155 -8.52 20.58 -20.42
N SER A 156 -8.42 21.54 -19.49
CA SER A 156 -7.66 22.78 -19.65
C SER A 156 -6.20 22.70 -19.15
N ALA A 157 -5.85 21.65 -18.41
CA ALA A 157 -4.52 21.47 -17.86
C ALA A 157 -3.46 21.31 -18.96
N ASN A 158 -2.31 21.98 -18.78
CA ASN A 158 -1.20 21.90 -19.72
C ASN A 158 -0.56 20.51 -19.69
N LYS A 159 -0.84 19.70 -20.71
CA LYS A 159 -0.25 18.38 -20.88
C LYS A 159 1.28 18.48 -21.02
N PRO A 160 2.07 17.64 -20.35
CA PRO A 160 3.51 17.59 -20.60
C PRO A 160 3.76 17.17 -22.05
N SER A 161 4.87 17.65 -22.63
CA SER A 161 5.27 17.18 -23.96
C SER A 161 5.58 15.68 -23.93
N ALA A 162 5.44 14.99 -25.06
CA ALA A 162 5.73 13.56 -25.16
C ALA A 162 7.15 13.19 -24.70
N ALA A 163 8.13 14.07 -24.94
CA ALA A 163 9.51 13.90 -24.49
C ALA A 163 9.64 13.97 -22.96
N VAL A 164 9.00 14.95 -22.32
CA VAL A 164 9.00 15.11 -20.86
C VAL A 164 8.32 13.92 -20.19
N ARG A 165 7.14 13.53 -20.69
CA ARG A 165 6.41 12.35 -20.20
C ARG A 165 7.24 11.07 -20.32
N LYS A 166 7.84 10.83 -21.49
CA LYS A 166 8.67 9.64 -21.73
C LYS A 166 9.88 9.60 -20.79
N LYS A 167 10.53 10.73 -20.57
CA LYS A 167 11.65 10.85 -19.61
C LYS A 167 11.19 10.48 -18.20
N PHE A 168 10.14 11.14 -17.70
CA PHE A 168 9.57 10.89 -16.38
C PHE A 168 9.25 9.41 -16.16
N LEU A 169 8.53 8.79 -17.11
CA LEU A 169 8.17 7.38 -17.02
C LEU A 169 9.40 6.47 -17.06
N SER A 170 10.42 6.78 -17.86
CA SER A 170 11.65 5.97 -17.92
C SER A 170 12.42 5.98 -16.60
N GLU A 171 12.38 7.10 -15.86
CA GLU A 171 13.07 7.30 -14.59
C GLU A 171 12.27 6.76 -13.40
N ASN A 172 10.93 6.75 -13.49
CA ASN A 172 10.06 6.49 -12.33
C ASN A 172 9.14 5.25 -12.45
N LYS A 173 9.08 4.56 -13.60
CA LYS A 173 8.13 3.44 -13.83
C LYS A 173 8.16 2.31 -12.79
N SER A 174 9.30 2.03 -12.17
CA SER A 174 9.43 0.98 -11.14
C SER A 174 8.79 1.35 -9.80
N ALA A 175 8.34 2.59 -9.64
CA ALA A 175 7.77 3.11 -8.41
C ALA A 175 6.38 3.74 -8.62
N LEU A 176 5.76 3.53 -9.78
CA LEU A 176 4.38 3.92 -10.01
C LEU A 176 3.41 3.07 -9.19
N SER A 177 2.19 3.58 -8.97
CA SER A 177 1.14 2.83 -8.30
C SER A 177 0.82 1.53 -9.03
N LEU A 178 0.46 0.51 -8.25
CA LEU A 178 0.19 -0.85 -8.70
C LEU A 178 -0.82 -0.88 -9.85
N GLU A 179 -1.90 -0.10 -9.73
CA GLU A 179 -3.05 -0.10 -10.63
C GLU A 179 -2.64 0.26 -12.05
N TYR A 180 -1.74 1.24 -12.20
CA TYR A 180 -1.27 1.69 -13.51
C TYR A 180 -0.40 0.61 -14.18
N LEU A 181 0.41 -0.09 -13.38
CA LEU A 181 1.24 -1.20 -13.83
C LEU A 181 0.37 -2.41 -14.21
N LEU A 182 -0.63 -2.72 -13.40
CA LEU A 182 -1.57 -3.81 -13.63
C LEU A 182 -2.41 -3.57 -14.89
N ALA A 183 -3.03 -2.40 -15.02
CA ALA A 183 -3.80 -2.04 -16.22
C ALA A 183 -2.95 -2.12 -17.49
N THR A 184 -1.68 -1.67 -17.43
CA THR A 184 -0.74 -1.77 -18.55
C THR A 184 -0.38 -3.21 -18.88
N TYR A 185 -0.10 -4.03 -17.87
CA TYR A 185 0.21 -5.44 -18.04
C TYR A 185 -0.95 -6.19 -18.68
N LEU A 186 -2.17 -6.00 -18.17
CA LEU A 186 -3.36 -6.68 -18.69
C LEU A 186 -3.78 -6.17 -20.07
N ALA A 187 -3.48 -4.90 -20.41
CA ALA A 187 -3.78 -4.36 -21.74
C ALA A 187 -2.83 -4.87 -22.85
N ASN A 188 -1.54 -5.07 -22.55
CA ASN A 188 -0.53 -5.29 -23.59
C ASN A 188 0.74 -6.05 -23.18
N GLY A 189 0.79 -6.61 -21.96
CA GLY A 189 1.90 -7.41 -21.45
C GLY A 189 3.16 -6.63 -21.05
N LYS A 190 3.18 -5.29 -21.16
CA LYS A 190 4.32 -4.46 -20.75
C LYS A 190 4.32 -4.19 -19.25
N MET A 191 5.43 -3.62 -18.76
CA MET A 191 5.65 -3.28 -17.34
C MET A 191 5.64 -4.48 -16.39
N LYS A 192 5.79 -5.70 -16.93
CA LYS A 192 5.80 -6.95 -16.16
C LYS A 192 6.85 -6.95 -15.05
N LYS A 193 8.08 -6.51 -15.33
CA LYS A 193 9.17 -6.49 -14.33
C LYS A 193 8.85 -5.55 -13.16
N GLU A 194 8.34 -4.37 -13.48
CA GLU A 194 7.92 -3.35 -12.51
C GLU A 194 6.74 -3.85 -11.67
N LEU A 195 5.72 -4.44 -12.31
CA LEU A 195 4.56 -5.01 -11.63
C LEU A 195 4.97 -6.09 -10.63
N LYS A 196 5.82 -7.04 -11.01
CA LYS A 196 6.32 -8.08 -10.09
C LYS A 196 7.02 -7.51 -8.87
N THR A 197 7.79 -6.44 -9.03
CA THR A 197 8.50 -5.80 -7.91
C THR A 197 7.51 -5.23 -6.89
N VAL A 198 6.47 -4.54 -7.35
CA VAL A 198 5.41 -4.02 -6.48
C VAL A 198 4.61 -5.15 -5.84
N MET A 199 4.26 -6.18 -6.62
CA MET A 199 3.52 -7.35 -6.13
C MET A 199 4.26 -8.11 -5.04
N GLN A 200 5.57 -8.31 -5.18
CA GLN A 200 6.36 -8.95 -4.13
C GLN A 200 6.29 -8.19 -2.80
N ILE A 201 6.21 -6.86 -2.82
CA ILE A 201 6.08 -6.06 -1.60
C ILE A 201 4.71 -6.28 -0.95
N LEU A 202 3.64 -6.33 -1.75
CA LEU A 202 2.28 -6.56 -1.26
C LEU A 202 2.09 -7.98 -0.73
N VAL A 203 2.59 -9.00 -1.45
CA VAL A 203 2.58 -10.40 -1.00
C VAL A 203 3.36 -10.53 0.32
N LYS A 204 4.53 -9.89 0.45
CA LYS A 204 5.30 -9.85 1.70
C LYS A 204 4.53 -9.22 2.86
N LYS A 205 3.85 -8.10 2.62
CA LYS A 205 3.01 -7.42 3.63
C LYS A 205 1.91 -8.34 4.13
N ASP A 206 1.22 -8.98 3.19
CA ASP A 206 0.07 -9.81 3.49
C ASP A 206 0.47 -11.10 4.20
N LEU A 207 1.53 -11.76 3.73
CA LEU A 207 2.11 -12.91 4.42
C LEU A 207 2.64 -12.56 5.82
N GLU A 208 3.23 -11.37 6.01
CA GLU A 208 3.66 -10.92 7.34
C GLU A 208 2.47 -10.73 8.28
N LYS A 209 1.37 -10.15 7.80
CA LYS A 209 0.14 -10.01 8.59
C LYS A 209 -0.43 -11.38 8.93
N TYR A 210 -0.60 -12.25 7.94
CA TYR A 210 -1.14 -13.60 8.12
C TYR A 210 -0.30 -14.44 9.11
N LEU A 211 1.02 -14.53 8.90
CA LEU A 211 1.91 -15.25 9.84
C LEU A 211 1.93 -14.57 11.22
N GLY A 212 1.80 -13.24 11.26
CA GLY A 212 1.65 -12.46 12.48
C GLY A 212 0.39 -12.84 13.28
N GLU A 213 -0.75 -13.00 12.61
CA GLU A 213 -2.02 -13.44 13.20
C GLU A 213 -1.93 -14.88 13.73
N LEU A 214 -1.26 -15.79 13.02
CA LEU A 214 -0.98 -17.14 13.54
C LEU A 214 -0.13 -17.07 14.81
N LYS A 215 0.93 -16.26 14.80
CA LYS A 215 1.82 -16.07 15.96
C LYS A 215 1.08 -15.41 17.14
N GLU A 216 0.21 -14.45 16.87
CA GLU A 216 -0.62 -13.80 17.88
C GLU A 216 -1.62 -14.77 18.49
N THR A 217 -2.26 -15.60 17.66
CA THR A 217 -3.17 -16.66 18.11
C THR A 217 -2.43 -17.65 19.01
N PHE A 218 -1.22 -18.06 18.64
CA PHE A 218 -0.37 -18.91 19.47
C PHE A 218 -0.17 -18.28 20.87
N PHE A 219 0.34 -17.05 20.95
CA PHE A 219 0.63 -16.41 22.24
C PHE A 219 -0.63 -16.07 23.04
N SER A 220 -1.71 -15.64 22.40
CA SER A 220 -2.95 -15.24 23.07
C SER A 220 -3.70 -16.43 23.67
N HIS A 221 -3.47 -17.64 23.14
CA HIS A 221 -4.18 -18.85 23.55
C HIS A 221 -3.31 -19.91 24.23
N ILE A 222 -2.09 -19.57 24.67
CA ILE A 222 -1.21 -20.52 25.41
C ILE A 222 -1.84 -21.07 26.71
N LEU A 223 -2.88 -20.42 27.24
CA LEU A 223 -3.61 -20.88 28.42
C LEU A 223 -4.96 -21.55 28.11
N THR A 224 -5.32 -21.64 26.82
CA THR A 224 -6.62 -22.19 26.38
C THR A 224 -6.51 -23.71 26.24
N GLN A 225 -6.97 -24.46 27.24
CA GLN A 225 -6.77 -25.93 27.30
C GLN A 225 -7.26 -26.70 26.06
N ARG A 226 -8.44 -26.36 25.51
CA ARG A 226 -8.99 -26.99 24.29
C ARG A 226 -8.11 -26.83 23.04
N PHE A 227 -7.28 -25.79 23.03
CA PHE A 227 -6.36 -25.48 21.94
C PHE A 227 -5.01 -26.13 22.23
N MET A 228 -4.48 -25.91 23.44
CA MET A 228 -3.19 -26.42 23.91
C MET A 228 -3.08 -27.94 23.83
N SER A 229 -4.16 -28.67 24.11
CA SER A 229 -4.20 -30.13 24.01
C SER A 229 -3.96 -30.65 22.58
N LYS A 230 -4.13 -29.81 21.56
CA LYS A 230 -3.89 -30.16 20.15
C LYS A 230 -2.46 -29.82 19.68
N LEU A 231 -1.71 -29.04 20.46
CA LEU A 231 -0.39 -28.55 20.06
C LEU A 231 0.77 -29.49 20.40
N ASN A 232 0.51 -30.53 21.21
CA ASN A 232 1.52 -31.51 21.65
C ASN A 232 2.79 -30.84 22.23
N LEU A 233 2.60 -29.87 23.11
CA LEU A 233 3.69 -29.17 23.78
C LEU A 233 4.34 -30.06 24.85
N ASN A 234 5.54 -29.70 25.29
CA ASN A 234 6.29 -30.48 26.27
C ASN A 234 5.61 -30.56 27.64
N LYS A 235 4.80 -29.55 27.96
CA LYS A 235 4.01 -29.50 29.19
C LYS A 235 2.73 -28.71 28.98
N THR A 236 1.84 -28.81 29.96
CA THR A 236 0.68 -27.92 30.05
C THR A 236 1.09 -26.59 30.64
N TYR A 237 0.65 -25.51 30.02
CA TYR A 237 0.91 -24.15 30.46
C TYR A 237 -0.32 -23.55 31.16
N ASP A 238 -0.07 -22.85 32.25
CA ASP A 238 -1.05 -22.13 33.07
C ASP A 238 -0.48 -20.78 33.53
N PHE A 239 -1.25 -20.05 34.35
CA PHE A 239 -0.86 -18.73 34.83
C PHE A 239 0.43 -18.71 35.67
N THR A 240 0.89 -19.86 36.17
CA THR A 240 2.08 -19.98 37.02
C THR A 240 3.37 -20.26 36.24
N ASN A 241 3.27 -20.79 35.01
CA ASN A 241 4.43 -21.22 34.23
C ASN A 241 4.41 -20.79 32.74
N TYR A 242 3.46 -19.93 32.33
CA TYR A 242 3.28 -19.51 30.93
C TYR A 242 4.55 -18.96 30.27
N ASN A 243 5.43 -18.32 31.03
CA ASN A 243 6.69 -17.76 30.53
C ASN A 243 7.70 -18.84 30.10
N GLU A 244 7.57 -20.06 30.61
CA GLU A 244 8.42 -21.19 30.21
C GLU A 244 8.14 -21.65 28.76
N ILE A 245 7.05 -21.17 28.12
CA ILE A 245 6.78 -21.45 26.70
C ILE A 245 7.93 -20.98 25.81
N LEU A 246 8.63 -19.93 26.21
CA LEU A 246 9.73 -19.32 25.44
C LEU A 246 10.96 -20.24 25.29
N SER A 247 11.01 -21.32 26.05
CA SER A 247 12.08 -22.33 25.99
C SER A 247 11.55 -23.72 25.63
N ASP A 248 10.27 -23.83 25.24
CA ASP A 248 9.70 -25.08 24.73
C ASP A 248 10.26 -25.37 23.32
N ASP A 249 10.75 -26.59 23.10
CA ASP A 249 11.35 -27.05 21.83
C ASP A 249 10.40 -27.90 20.98
N SER A 250 9.11 -27.96 21.33
CA SER A 250 8.07 -28.56 20.48
C SER A 250 7.86 -27.76 19.18
N GLU A 251 7.11 -28.35 18.25
CA GLU A 251 6.99 -27.90 16.84
C GLU A 251 6.59 -26.41 16.71
N TYR A 252 5.53 -25.98 17.41
CA TYR A 252 4.98 -24.63 17.26
C TYR A 252 5.78 -23.53 17.96
N PRO A 253 6.22 -23.70 19.23
CA PRO A 253 7.17 -22.78 19.85
C PRO A 253 8.42 -22.57 18.99
N THR A 254 8.99 -23.65 18.44
CA THR A 254 10.17 -23.60 17.59
C THR A 254 9.94 -22.74 16.34
N VAL A 255 8.81 -22.91 15.63
CA VAL A 255 8.55 -22.13 14.41
C VAL A 255 8.20 -20.65 14.72
N PHE A 256 7.43 -20.38 15.78
CA PHE A 256 6.99 -19.01 16.11
C PHE A 256 8.05 -18.15 16.80
N MET A 257 9.07 -18.77 17.40
CA MET A 257 10.16 -18.05 18.06
C MET A 257 11.52 -18.22 17.37
N SER A 258 11.57 -18.97 16.25
CA SER A 258 12.81 -19.17 15.49
C SER A 258 13.42 -17.83 15.07
N PRO A 259 14.66 -17.52 15.47
CA PRO A 259 15.37 -16.34 14.99
C PRO A 259 15.78 -16.45 13.52
N LEU A 260 15.62 -17.64 12.90
CA LEU A 260 15.80 -17.81 11.46
C LEU A 260 14.62 -17.22 10.69
N ILE A 261 13.41 -17.27 11.25
CA ILE A 261 12.18 -16.78 10.60
C ILE A 261 11.87 -15.37 11.07
N TRP A 262 11.92 -15.11 12.37
CA TRP A 262 11.48 -13.86 12.97
C TRP A 262 12.65 -12.99 13.40
N LYS A 263 12.56 -11.68 13.14
CA LYS A 263 13.55 -10.72 13.68
C LYS A 263 13.49 -10.59 15.20
N MET A 264 12.33 -10.86 15.79
CA MET A 264 12.10 -10.82 17.22
C MET A 264 11.25 -12.02 17.66
N PRO A 265 11.51 -12.60 18.83
CA PRO A 265 10.71 -13.72 19.34
C PRO A 265 9.28 -13.30 19.69
N PHE A 266 9.06 -12.02 20.03
CA PHE A 266 7.76 -11.46 20.37
C PHE A 266 6.98 -10.92 19.17
N LEU A 267 5.73 -10.53 19.40
CA LEU A 267 4.91 -9.83 18.40
C LEU A 267 5.50 -8.47 18.07
N ALA A 268 5.52 -8.14 16.78
CA ALA A 268 5.87 -6.83 16.26
C ALA A 268 4.70 -6.33 15.41
N LYS A 269 4.48 -5.02 15.41
CA LYS A 269 3.50 -4.42 14.50
C LYS A 269 3.87 -4.78 13.05
N PRO A 270 2.94 -5.30 12.23
CA PRO A 270 3.20 -5.59 10.82
C PRO A 270 3.79 -4.39 10.08
N THR A 271 4.68 -4.66 9.12
CA THR A 271 5.42 -3.64 8.37
C THR A 271 5.24 -3.85 6.86
N SER A 272 6.33 -3.87 6.09
CA SER A 272 6.36 -4.19 4.67
C SER A 272 7.04 -5.54 4.41
N GLY A 273 6.78 -6.53 5.27
CA GLY A 273 7.47 -7.81 5.31
C GLY A 273 8.82 -7.79 6.01
N LYS A 274 9.13 -6.73 6.78
CA LYS A 274 10.48 -6.55 7.35
C LYS A 274 10.68 -7.32 8.65
N ASN A 275 9.65 -7.80 9.33
CA ASN A 275 9.82 -8.56 10.56
C ASN A 275 10.09 -10.05 10.33
N ILE A 276 9.91 -10.54 9.09
CA ILE A 276 10.07 -11.95 8.72
C ILE A 276 11.19 -12.11 7.69
N GLN A 277 12.03 -13.12 7.89
CA GLN A 277 13.11 -13.54 6.99
C GLN A 277 12.60 -14.64 6.06
N PHE A 278 11.76 -14.26 5.09
CA PHE A 278 11.08 -15.22 4.21
C PHE A 278 12.04 -16.20 3.50
N ASN A 279 13.24 -15.78 3.11
CA ASN A 279 14.24 -16.64 2.46
C ASN A 279 14.75 -17.79 3.35
N ASN A 280 14.54 -17.72 4.67
CA ASN A 280 14.96 -18.76 5.60
C ASN A 280 13.84 -19.75 5.95
N ILE A 281 12.60 -19.46 5.52
CA ILE A 281 11.45 -20.34 5.77
C ILE A 281 11.60 -21.59 4.88
N THR A 282 11.64 -22.75 5.51
CA THR A 282 11.74 -24.04 4.81
C THR A 282 10.36 -24.63 4.55
N ASN A 283 10.27 -25.64 3.67
CA ASN A 283 9.04 -26.40 3.45
C ASN A 283 8.52 -27.06 4.75
N LYS A 284 9.41 -27.43 5.67
CA LYS A 284 9.02 -27.96 6.98
C LYS A 284 8.30 -26.90 7.81
N ASP A 285 8.82 -25.67 7.81
CA ASP A 285 8.20 -24.56 8.53
C ASP A 285 6.82 -24.22 7.94
N ILE A 286 6.70 -24.21 6.60
CA ILE A 286 5.43 -24.04 5.89
C ILE A 286 4.42 -25.11 6.31
N GLN A 287 4.82 -26.38 6.36
CA GLN A 287 3.96 -27.46 6.85
C GLN A 287 3.54 -27.27 8.31
N SER A 288 4.44 -26.83 9.19
CA SER A 288 4.12 -26.51 10.58
C SER A 288 3.09 -25.37 10.68
N PHE A 289 3.25 -24.30 9.91
CA PHE A 289 2.25 -23.21 9.84
C PHE A 289 0.90 -23.71 9.32
N GLY A 290 0.88 -24.55 8.28
CA GLY A 290 -0.35 -25.11 7.72
C GLY A 290 -1.10 -26.01 8.70
N LYS A 291 -0.39 -26.89 9.41
CA LYS A 291 -0.98 -27.69 10.50
C LYS A 291 -1.54 -26.80 11.60
N PHE A 292 -0.81 -25.75 11.97
CA PHE A 292 -1.25 -24.82 13.00
C PHE A 292 -2.53 -24.07 12.59
N ALA A 293 -2.61 -23.59 11.35
CA ALA A 293 -3.82 -22.96 10.81
C ALA A 293 -5.03 -23.91 10.87
N ASN A 294 -4.85 -25.19 10.50
CA ASN A 294 -5.90 -26.21 10.65
C ASN A 294 -6.30 -26.46 12.11
N ILE A 295 -5.34 -26.48 13.04
CA ILE A 295 -5.66 -26.58 14.47
C ILE A 295 -6.53 -25.40 14.92
N ILE A 296 -6.26 -24.18 14.44
CA ILE A 296 -7.10 -23.02 14.72
C ILE A 296 -8.51 -23.23 14.15
N GLY A 297 -8.65 -23.54 12.86
CA GLY A 297 -9.96 -23.72 12.19
C GLY A 297 -10.80 -24.87 12.73
N THR A 298 -10.17 -25.90 13.31
CA THR A 298 -10.88 -26.98 14.02
C THR A 298 -11.17 -26.66 15.49
N THR A 299 -10.63 -25.57 16.04
CA THR A 299 -10.85 -25.15 17.43
C THR A 299 -11.89 -24.03 17.53
N TRP A 300 -11.88 -23.12 16.56
CA TRP A 300 -12.80 -22.01 16.42
C TRP A 300 -13.34 -21.99 15.00
N GLU A 301 -14.66 -21.86 14.84
CA GLU A 301 -15.29 -21.87 13.52
C GLU A 301 -14.87 -20.65 12.69
N GLU A 302 -14.69 -19.51 13.37
CA GLU A 302 -14.09 -18.29 12.83
C GLU A 302 -12.57 -18.40 12.63
N GLY A 303 -12.00 -19.60 12.68
CA GLY A 303 -10.61 -19.86 12.32
C GLY A 303 -10.47 -20.53 10.95
N LYS A 304 -11.56 -21.04 10.38
CA LYS A 304 -11.55 -21.82 9.12
C LYS A 304 -11.05 -21.00 7.94
N GLN A 305 -11.24 -19.69 7.94
CA GLN A 305 -10.76 -18.78 6.90
C GLN A 305 -9.23 -18.61 6.87
N LEU A 306 -8.50 -19.17 7.84
CA LEU A 306 -7.05 -19.19 7.80
C LEU A 306 -6.49 -20.40 7.05
N GLU A 307 -7.33 -21.41 6.74
CA GLU A 307 -6.82 -22.66 6.16
C GLU A 307 -6.50 -22.53 4.67
N PHE A 308 -7.40 -21.94 3.89
CA PHE A 308 -7.33 -21.92 2.43
C PHE A 308 -7.78 -20.59 1.81
N VAL A 309 -7.24 -20.28 0.64
CA VAL A 309 -7.55 -19.16 -0.26
C VAL A 309 -8.59 -19.54 -1.31
N ASN A 310 -8.64 -20.80 -1.71
CA ASN A 310 -9.77 -21.41 -2.39
C ASN A 310 -9.71 -22.92 -2.09
N ALA A 311 -10.62 -23.73 -2.65
CA ALA A 311 -10.76 -25.15 -2.30
C ALA A 311 -9.43 -25.93 -2.16
N ASP A 312 -8.37 -25.55 -2.88
CA ASP A 312 -7.07 -26.24 -2.89
C ASP A 312 -5.82 -25.34 -2.74
N ILE A 313 -5.93 -24.00 -2.67
CA ILE A 313 -4.77 -23.10 -2.57
C ILE A 313 -4.64 -22.57 -1.14
N SER A 314 -3.47 -22.68 -0.52
CA SER A 314 -3.18 -22.09 0.80
C SER A 314 -2.51 -20.72 0.68
N LYS A 315 -2.73 -19.83 1.66
CA LYS A 315 -1.99 -18.56 1.75
C LYS A 315 -0.49 -18.78 1.80
N LEU A 316 -0.07 -19.89 2.41
CA LEU A 316 1.32 -20.25 2.60
C LEU A 316 2.02 -20.63 1.28
N ASP A 317 1.28 -21.04 0.24
CA ASP A 317 1.84 -21.40 -1.06
C ASP A 317 2.52 -20.20 -1.72
N PHE A 318 2.07 -18.98 -1.42
CA PHE A 318 2.65 -17.74 -1.94
C PHE A 318 3.98 -17.36 -1.28
N ILE A 319 4.44 -18.06 -0.24
CA ILE A 319 5.77 -17.82 0.34
C ILE A 319 6.86 -18.05 -0.70
N GLU A 320 6.73 -19.07 -1.56
CA GLU A 320 7.73 -19.35 -2.58
C GLU A 320 7.83 -18.22 -3.63
N TYR A 321 6.79 -17.41 -3.80
CA TYR A 321 6.72 -16.34 -4.84
C TYR A 321 7.60 -15.14 -4.47
N ILE A 322 7.96 -15.05 -3.19
CA ILE A 322 8.78 -13.98 -2.62
C ILE A 322 10.15 -14.46 -2.14
N GLN A 323 10.43 -15.75 -2.28
CA GLN A 323 11.73 -16.37 -2.05
C GLN A 323 12.59 -16.34 -3.32
N GLY A 324 13.91 -16.47 -3.17
CA GLY A 324 14.83 -16.64 -4.29
C GLY A 324 15.07 -15.37 -5.13
N GLU A 325 15.33 -15.56 -6.43
CA GLU A 325 15.79 -14.50 -7.36
C GLU A 325 14.67 -13.59 -7.88
N GLY A 326 13.41 -13.94 -7.63
CA GLY A 326 12.26 -13.11 -8.02
C GLY A 326 11.04 -13.91 -8.42
N MET A 327 9.88 -13.24 -8.44
CA MET A 327 8.60 -13.79 -8.88
C MET A 327 8.65 -14.14 -10.37
N THR A 328 8.18 -15.32 -10.74
CA THR A 328 8.07 -15.75 -12.14
C THR A 328 6.87 -15.10 -12.82
N ASP A 329 6.73 -15.29 -14.14
CA ASP A 329 5.57 -14.79 -14.88
C ASP A 329 4.30 -15.56 -14.47
N GLU A 330 4.39 -16.89 -14.40
CA GLU A 330 3.31 -17.78 -13.98
C GLU A 330 2.82 -17.49 -12.56
N GLN A 331 3.74 -17.19 -11.65
CA GLN A 331 3.39 -16.80 -10.27
C GLN A 331 2.64 -15.47 -10.21
N LEU A 332 3.00 -14.50 -11.06
CA LEU A 332 2.26 -13.25 -11.17
C LEU A 332 0.85 -13.49 -11.71
N ASP A 333 0.74 -14.28 -12.78
CA ASP A 333 -0.56 -14.59 -13.41
C ASP A 333 -1.47 -15.35 -12.43
N ASN A 334 -0.92 -16.29 -11.66
CA ASN A 334 -1.67 -16.99 -10.61
C ASN A 334 -2.19 -16.06 -9.51
N ILE A 335 -1.39 -15.07 -9.06
CA ILE A 335 -1.88 -14.06 -8.10
C ILE A 335 -3.07 -13.29 -8.70
N ILE A 336 -2.97 -12.88 -9.96
CA ILE A 336 -4.03 -12.12 -10.63
C ILE A 336 -5.30 -12.97 -10.75
N GLU A 337 -5.17 -14.26 -11.11
CA GLU A 337 -6.30 -15.19 -11.20
C GLU A 337 -7.00 -15.36 -9.86
N VAL A 338 -6.23 -15.60 -8.78
CA VAL A 338 -6.75 -15.77 -7.42
C VAL A 338 -7.44 -14.50 -6.93
N GLU A 339 -6.83 -13.32 -7.10
CA GLU A 339 -7.44 -12.05 -6.70
C GLU A 339 -8.69 -11.71 -7.53
N SER A 340 -8.70 -12.13 -8.80
CA SER A 340 -9.86 -11.91 -9.66
C SER A 340 -11.03 -12.79 -9.25
N SER A 341 -10.81 -13.96 -8.65
CA SER A 341 -11.88 -14.92 -8.35
C SER A 341 -12.85 -14.42 -7.28
N TYR A 342 -12.38 -13.57 -6.35
CA TYR A 342 -13.12 -13.08 -5.19
C TYR A 342 -13.62 -14.17 -4.23
N ASP A 343 -13.04 -15.36 -4.29
CA ASP A 343 -13.56 -16.52 -3.56
C ASP A 343 -13.22 -16.52 -2.07
N HIS A 344 -12.19 -15.77 -1.63
CA HIS A 344 -11.75 -15.83 -0.22
C HIS A 344 -10.92 -14.64 0.26
N GLU A 345 -11.08 -14.28 1.54
CA GLU A 345 -10.28 -13.24 2.21
C GLU A 345 -8.79 -13.56 2.32
N ALA A 346 -8.41 -14.81 2.10
CA ALA A 346 -7.00 -15.18 2.09
C ALA A 346 -6.33 -14.83 0.75
N GLY A 347 -7.07 -14.44 -0.29
CA GLY A 347 -6.55 -13.81 -1.52
C GLY A 347 -6.72 -12.29 -1.44
N SER A 348 -6.03 -11.64 -0.51
CA SER A 348 -6.21 -10.23 -0.13
C SER A 348 -5.04 -9.30 -0.49
N PHE A 349 -4.15 -9.70 -1.40
CA PHE A 349 -2.92 -8.99 -1.73
C PHE A 349 -3.16 -7.56 -2.19
N PHE A 350 -4.28 -7.28 -2.85
CA PHE A 350 -4.65 -5.93 -3.26
C PHE A 350 -5.44 -5.14 -2.21
N SER A 351 -6.02 -5.82 -1.22
CA SER A 351 -6.81 -5.18 -0.15
C SER A 351 -6.03 -4.94 1.14
N ILE A 352 -4.82 -5.53 1.26
CA ILE A 352 -3.97 -5.44 2.46
C ILE A 352 -3.47 -4.01 2.74
N ASP A 353 -3.29 -3.20 1.70
CA ASP A 353 -2.71 -1.86 1.80
C ASP A 353 -3.71 -0.78 1.36
N LEU A 354 -4.61 -0.45 2.29
CA LEU A 354 -5.58 0.63 2.12
C LEU A 354 -4.92 2.02 2.04
N GLU A 355 -3.64 2.17 2.36
CA GLU A 355 -2.96 3.46 2.22
C GLU A 355 -2.54 3.69 0.76
N THR A 356 -1.88 2.71 0.14
CA THR A 356 -1.27 2.88 -1.17
C THR A 356 -2.09 2.31 -2.34
N VAL A 357 -2.91 1.28 -2.12
CA VAL A 357 -3.67 0.60 -3.18
C VAL A 357 -5.10 1.11 -3.24
N ASN A 358 -5.54 1.64 -4.38
CA ASN A 358 -6.92 1.97 -4.66
C ASN A 358 -7.71 0.71 -5.03
N ASN A 359 -8.27 0.06 -4.01
CA ASN A 359 -9.03 -1.19 -4.14
C ASN A 359 -10.22 -1.09 -5.10
N TYR A 360 -10.90 0.06 -5.19
CA TYR A 360 -11.99 0.25 -6.16
C TYR A 360 -11.48 0.21 -7.59
N PHE A 361 -10.33 0.82 -7.85
CA PHE A 361 -9.73 0.82 -9.18
C PHE A 361 -9.14 -0.54 -9.54
N ILE A 362 -8.51 -1.24 -8.59
CA ILE A 362 -8.08 -2.62 -8.80
C ILE A 362 -9.28 -3.50 -9.18
N GLN A 363 -10.39 -3.44 -8.44
CA GLN A 363 -11.59 -4.23 -8.74
C GLN A 363 -12.08 -3.96 -10.17
N ALA A 364 -12.19 -2.69 -10.56
CA ALA A 364 -12.58 -2.33 -11.93
C ALA A 364 -11.60 -2.86 -13.00
N ILE A 365 -10.29 -2.88 -12.72
CA ILE A 365 -9.28 -3.46 -13.62
C ILE A 365 -9.43 -4.99 -13.72
N LEU A 366 -9.63 -5.69 -12.61
CA LEU A 366 -9.78 -7.15 -12.59
C LEU A 366 -11.09 -7.59 -13.26
N ASP A 367 -12.19 -6.86 -13.04
CA ASP A 367 -13.47 -7.09 -13.71
C ASP A 367 -13.36 -6.86 -15.22
N ALA A 368 -12.70 -5.78 -15.64
CA ALA A 368 -12.44 -5.52 -17.06
C ALA A 368 -11.58 -6.62 -17.69
N HIS A 369 -10.59 -7.15 -16.96
CA HIS A 369 -9.78 -8.27 -17.42
C HIS A 369 -10.61 -9.55 -17.59
N LYS A 370 -11.43 -9.91 -16.60
CA LYS A 370 -12.36 -11.05 -16.68
C LYS A 370 -13.36 -10.93 -17.82
N ALA A 371 -13.82 -9.71 -18.11
CA ALA A 371 -14.74 -9.41 -19.20
C ALA A 371 -14.05 -9.25 -20.58
N GLU A 372 -12.72 -9.40 -20.65
CA GLU A 372 -11.90 -9.16 -21.83
C GLU A 372 -12.06 -7.72 -22.41
N ASP A 373 -12.38 -6.73 -21.58
CA ASP A 373 -12.52 -5.32 -21.97
C ASP A 373 -11.14 -4.63 -22.09
N VAL A 374 -10.45 -4.96 -23.19
CA VAL A 374 -9.13 -4.40 -23.51
C VAL A 374 -9.18 -2.88 -23.70
N GLU A 375 -10.31 -2.30 -24.11
CA GLU A 375 -10.42 -0.86 -24.33
C GLU A 375 -10.45 -0.09 -23.01
N PHE A 376 -11.15 -0.60 -21.99
CA PHE A 376 -11.06 -0.07 -20.63
C PHE A 376 -9.61 -0.11 -20.13
N LEU A 377 -8.94 -1.26 -20.24
CA LEU A 377 -7.56 -1.43 -19.77
C LEU A 377 -6.57 -0.48 -20.48
N LYS A 378 -6.73 -0.27 -21.80
CA LYS A 378 -5.90 0.66 -22.58
C LYS A 378 -6.08 2.12 -22.16
N GLN A 379 -7.26 2.54 -21.71
CA GLN A 379 -7.47 3.92 -21.24
C GLN A 379 -6.59 4.26 -20.02
N TYR A 380 -6.38 3.28 -19.16
CA TYR A 380 -5.56 3.39 -17.95
C TYR A 380 -4.13 2.87 -18.12
N SER A 381 -3.74 2.50 -19.34
CA SER A 381 -2.35 2.10 -19.62
C SER A 381 -1.42 3.32 -19.66
N ILE A 382 -0.21 3.14 -19.16
CA ILE A 382 0.86 4.14 -19.19
C ILE A 382 1.69 4.08 -20.48
N VAL A 383 1.45 3.13 -21.38
CA VAL A 383 2.26 2.93 -22.60
C VAL A 383 1.50 3.18 -23.89
#